data_AF-A0A084D5E9-F1
#
_entry.id   AF-A0A084D5E9-F1
#
_cell.length_a   1.000
_cell.length_b   1.000
_cell.length_c   1.000
_cell.angle_alpha   90.00
_cell.angle_beta   90.00
_cell.angle_gamma   90.00
#
_symmetry.space_group_name_H-M   'P 1'
#
loop_
_entity.id
_entity.type
_entity.pdbx_description
1 polymer ?
#
loop_
_entity_poly.entity_id
_entity_poly.type
_entity_poly.pdbx_seq_one_letter_code
_entity_poly.pdbx_strand_id
1 'polypeptide(L)'
;MSRKRDPEPENSIRTRLLDAAFELIRTQGVQALTQPRVAKLAGVRQSHLTYYFPRRADLFFALFEASHARAHAHSGHGDVQETPNFFAFLNQLMFDRERARFFFTTILEVSEEPALRSVVAEHARSLARFVAPHFGRQADDPGVALFIDLLRGMALRALLEPEAPLPDIVKVAAALGLHAAAG
;
A
#
# COMPACT_ATOMS: atom_id res chain seq x y z
N MET A 1 42.64 -3.50 15.27
CA MET A 1 41.83 -4.72 15.11
C MET A 1 40.47 -4.33 14.54
N SER A 2 40.25 -4.54 13.24
CA SER A 2 39.00 -4.20 12.57
C SER A 2 37.98 -5.30 12.85
N ARG A 3 36.90 -4.98 13.57
CA ARG A 3 35.80 -5.89 13.85
C ARG A 3 35.15 -6.22 12.49
N LYS A 4 35.39 -7.44 11.99
CA LYS A 4 34.74 -7.98 10.79
C LYS A 4 33.24 -8.00 11.11
N ARG A 5 32.48 -7.09 10.51
CA ARG A 5 31.03 -6.98 10.71
C ARG A 5 30.42 -8.31 10.22
N ASP A 6 29.74 -9.03 11.10
CA ASP A 6 29.01 -10.24 10.72
C ASP A 6 28.05 -9.92 9.56
N PRO A 7 27.83 -10.86 8.63
CA PRO A 7 26.90 -10.63 7.53
C PRO A 7 25.53 -10.29 8.10
N GLU A 8 25.02 -9.10 7.74
CA GLU A 8 23.69 -8.65 8.12
C GLU A 8 22.65 -9.65 7.55
N PRO A 9 21.59 -10.00 8.28
CA PRO A 9 20.56 -10.89 7.76
C PRO A 9 19.99 -10.33 6.45
N GLU A 10 19.85 -11.14 5.39
CA GLU A 10 19.42 -10.67 4.06
C GLU A 10 18.06 -9.93 4.09
N ASN A 11 17.14 -10.36 4.95
CA ASN A 11 15.86 -9.67 5.18
C ASN A 11 16.03 -8.25 5.74
N SER A 12 17.11 -7.96 6.45
CA SER A 12 17.40 -6.60 6.94
C SER A 12 17.77 -5.64 5.81
N ILE A 13 18.46 -6.12 4.76
CA ILE A 13 18.88 -5.28 3.64
C ILE A 13 17.67 -4.91 2.79
N ARG A 14 16.81 -5.88 2.45
CA ARG A 14 15.58 -5.62 1.70
C ARG A 14 14.69 -4.62 2.43
N THR A 15 14.51 -4.80 3.75
CA THR A 15 13.73 -3.87 4.57
C THR A 15 14.32 -2.46 4.58
N ARG A 16 15.64 -2.32 4.80
CA ARG A 16 16.32 -1.02 4.73
C ARG A 16 16.18 -0.32 3.38
N LEU A 17 16.22 -1.08 2.28
CA LEU A 17 15.99 -0.54 0.93
C LEU A 17 14.57 0.00 0.79
N LEU A 18 13.57 -0.73 1.30
CA LEU A 18 12.17 -0.28 1.28
C LEU A 18 11.95 0.93 2.19
N ASP A 19 12.51 0.93 3.41
CA ASP A 19 12.45 2.06 4.35
C ASP A 19 13.04 3.33 3.73
N ALA A 20 14.22 3.22 3.10
CA ALA A 20 14.84 4.33 2.38
C ALA A 20 14.01 4.80 1.19
N ALA A 21 13.38 3.88 0.46
CA ALA A 21 12.49 4.23 -0.64
C ALA A 21 11.24 4.97 -0.16
N PHE A 22 10.60 4.52 0.92
CA PHE A 22 9.50 5.24 1.55
C PHE A 22 9.92 6.62 2.04
N GLU A 23 11.10 6.75 2.63
CA GLU A 23 11.63 8.02 3.10
C GLU A 23 11.88 9.00 1.95
N LEU A 24 12.43 8.54 0.81
CA LEU A 24 12.59 9.36 -0.39
C LEU A 24 11.24 9.86 -0.91
N ILE A 25 10.25 8.99 -0.98
CA ILE A 25 8.90 9.34 -1.43
C ILE A 25 8.29 10.38 -0.50
N ARG A 26 8.35 10.14 0.82
CA ARG A 26 7.77 11.01 1.85
C ARG A 26 8.39 12.41 1.82
N THR A 27 9.71 12.50 1.62
CA THR A 27 10.45 13.76 1.68
C THR A 27 10.55 14.48 0.34
N GLN A 28 10.54 13.77 -0.79
CA GLN A 28 10.93 14.30 -2.10
C GLN A 28 10.00 13.87 -3.25
N GLY A 29 8.92 13.15 -2.98
CA GLY A 29 7.96 12.67 -3.98
C GLY A 29 8.43 11.42 -4.74
N VAL A 30 7.56 10.80 -5.52
CA VAL A 30 7.88 9.55 -6.22
C VAL A 30 8.88 9.77 -7.36
N GLN A 31 8.95 10.98 -7.92
CA GLN A 31 9.99 11.33 -8.91
C GLN A 31 11.41 11.16 -8.38
N ALA A 32 11.60 11.31 -7.05
CA ALA A 32 12.89 11.10 -6.41
C ALA A 32 13.26 9.61 -6.26
N LEU A 33 12.33 8.70 -6.50
CA LEU A 33 12.51 7.26 -6.34
C LEU A 33 13.30 6.66 -7.52
N THR A 34 14.61 6.81 -7.45
CA THR A 34 15.55 6.14 -8.35
C THR A 34 16.40 5.13 -7.59
N GLN A 35 16.74 4.03 -8.25
CA GLN A 35 17.56 2.96 -7.69
C GLN A 35 18.88 3.50 -7.07
N PRO A 36 19.68 4.36 -7.72
CA PRO A 36 20.91 4.88 -7.09
C PRO A 36 20.65 5.69 -5.82
N ARG A 37 19.56 6.47 -5.78
CA ARG A 37 19.21 7.30 -4.63
C ARG A 37 18.74 6.44 -3.45
N VAL A 38 17.95 5.40 -3.71
CA VAL A 38 17.50 4.45 -2.69
C VAL A 38 18.70 3.71 -2.09
N ALA A 39 19.60 3.18 -2.92
CA ALA A 39 20.81 2.50 -2.45
C ALA A 39 21.68 3.43 -1.59
N LYS A 40 21.89 4.67 -2.05
CA LYS A 40 22.64 5.69 -1.30
C LYS A 40 22.01 6.00 0.05
N LEU A 41 20.70 6.26 0.09
CA LEU A 41 20.00 6.58 1.33
C LEU A 41 19.97 5.40 2.30
N ALA A 42 19.78 4.18 1.78
CA ALA A 42 19.81 2.96 2.58
C ALA A 42 21.21 2.62 3.12
N GLY A 43 22.28 3.27 2.63
CA GLY A 43 23.65 2.90 2.94
C GLY A 43 24.03 1.50 2.41
N VAL A 44 23.43 1.10 1.28
CA VAL A 44 23.57 -0.23 0.66
C VAL A 44 24.26 -0.08 -0.69
N ARG A 45 25.12 -1.05 -1.06
CA ARG A 45 25.75 -1.08 -2.39
C ARG A 45 24.69 -1.25 -3.49
N GLN A 46 24.87 -0.57 -4.61
CA GLN A 46 23.95 -0.64 -5.75
C GLN A 46 23.71 -2.07 -6.25
N SER A 47 24.74 -2.95 -6.18
CA SER A 47 24.62 -4.37 -6.56
C SER A 47 23.54 -5.12 -5.77
N HIS A 48 23.37 -4.85 -4.47
CA HIS A 48 22.31 -5.47 -3.67
C HIS A 48 20.93 -4.92 -4.08
N LEU A 49 20.85 -3.64 -4.41
CA LEU A 49 19.58 -3.07 -4.86
C LEU A 49 19.16 -3.69 -6.19
N THR A 50 20.07 -3.81 -7.16
CA THR A 50 19.78 -4.47 -8.44
C THR A 50 19.46 -5.96 -8.26
N TYR A 51 20.05 -6.63 -7.25
CA TYR A 51 19.71 -8.01 -6.90
C TYR A 51 18.25 -8.14 -6.40
N TYR A 52 17.81 -7.29 -5.47
CA TYR A 52 16.44 -7.35 -4.93
C TYR A 52 15.38 -6.75 -5.87
N PHE A 53 15.76 -5.70 -6.61
CA PHE A 53 14.87 -4.94 -7.47
C PHE A 53 15.55 -4.69 -8.81
N PRO A 54 15.58 -5.68 -9.72
CA PRO A 54 16.22 -5.53 -11.02
C PRO A 54 15.63 -4.38 -11.83
N ARG A 55 14.31 -4.18 -11.76
CA ARG A 55 13.61 -3.08 -12.44
C ARG A 55 13.01 -2.11 -11.43
N ARG A 56 12.81 -0.86 -11.85
CA ARG A 56 12.07 0.15 -11.07
C ARG A 56 10.66 -0.34 -10.69
N ALA A 57 9.99 -1.05 -11.61
CA ALA A 57 8.68 -1.67 -11.36
C ALA A 57 8.69 -2.67 -10.20
N ASP A 58 9.77 -3.44 -10.04
CA ASP A 58 9.89 -4.42 -8.96
C ASP A 58 10.00 -3.73 -7.59
N LEU A 59 10.69 -2.59 -7.53
CA LEU A 59 10.74 -1.75 -6.32
C LEU A 59 9.36 -1.17 -5.99
N PHE A 60 8.62 -0.67 -6.98
CA PHE A 60 7.25 -0.16 -6.77
C PHE A 60 6.31 -1.24 -6.25
N PHE A 61 6.33 -2.43 -6.87
CA PHE A 61 5.51 -3.55 -6.42
C PHE A 61 5.81 -3.89 -4.96
N ALA A 62 7.09 -3.98 -4.59
CA ALA A 62 7.50 -4.27 -3.22
C ALA A 62 7.14 -3.16 -2.22
N LEU A 63 7.12 -1.89 -2.64
CA LEU A 63 6.65 -0.77 -1.81
C LEU A 63 5.15 -0.87 -1.52
N PHE A 64 4.35 -1.21 -2.52
CA PHE A 64 2.91 -1.39 -2.32
C PHE A 64 2.61 -2.56 -1.37
N GLU A 65 3.28 -3.69 -1.53
CA GLU A 65 3.19 -4.84 -0.61
C GLU A 65 3.61 -4.46 0.82
N ALA A 66 4.74 -3.75 0.97
CA ALA A 66 5.22 -3.32 2.28
C ALA A 66 4.30 -2.28 2.94
N SER A 67 3.63 -1.44 2.14
CA SER A 67 2.61 -0.51 2.64
C SER A 67 1.48 -1.30 3.30
N HIS A 68 0.93 -2.31 2.63
CA HIS A 68 -0.13 -3.17 3.18
C HIS A 68 0.29 -3.86 4.47
N ALA A 69 1.46 -4.51 4.48
CA ALA A 69 1.98 -5.19 5.67
C ALA A 69 2.12 -4.23 6.86
N ARG A 70 2.56 -2.99 6.62
CA ARG A 70 2.61 -1.97 7.67
C ARG A 70 1.22 -1.55 8.14
N ALA A 71 0.23 -1.44 7.26
CA ALA A 71 -1.14 -1.09 7.66
C ALA A 71 -1.66 -2.16 8.64
N HIS A 72 -1.53 -3.44 8.28
CA HIS A 72 -1.89 -4.56 9.14
C HIS A 72 -1.21 -4.50 10.51
N ALA A 73 0.10 -4.23 10.56
CA ALA A 73 0.84 -4.15 11.81
C ALA A 73 0.42 -2.98 12.72
N HIS A 74 0.05 -1.83 12.13
CA HIS A 74 -0.34 -0.65 12.89
C HIS A 74 -1.80 -0.66 13.33
N SER A 75 -2.65 -1.47 12.70
CA SER A 75 -4.05 -1.61 13.10
C SER A 75 -4.22 -2.15 14.52
N GLY A 76 -3.26 -2.94 15.02
CA GLY A 76 -3.39 -3.61 16.32
C GLY A 76 -4.63 -4.52 16.42
N HIS A 77 -5.32 -4.75 15.31
CA HIS A 77 -6.50 -5.60 15.22
C HIS A 77 -6.05 -7.06 15.16
N GLY A 78 -6.87 -7.93 15.75
CA GLY A 78 -6.63 -9.37 15.78
C GLY A 78 -6.66 -9.99 14.38
N ASP A 79 -7.10 -11.24 14.28
CA ASP A 79 -7.20 -11.87 12.97
C ASP A 79 -8.12 -11.05 12.04
N VAL A 80 -7.58 -10.62 10.89
CA VAL A 80 -8.31 -9.82 9.88
C VAL A 80 -9.47 -10.62 9.29
N GLN A 81 -9.49 -11.94 9.48
CA GLN A 81 -10.62 -12.80 9.13
C GLN A 81 -11.89 -12.42 9.92
N GLU A 82 -11.77 -11.84 11.11
CA GLU A 82 -12.91 -11.32 11.87
C GLU A 82 -13.41 -9.98 11.30
N THR A 83 -14.72 -9.88 11.10
CA THR A 83 -15.36 -8.70 10.49
C THR A 83 -15.02 -7.35 11.16
N PRO A 84 -15.02 -7.21 12.51
CA PRO A 84 -14.67 -5.94 13.15
C PRO A 84 -13.22 -5.52 12.85
N ASN A 85 -12.30 -6.48 12.89
CA ASN A 85 -10.88 -6.27 12.61
C ASN A 85 -10.65 -5.92 11.14
N PHE A 86 -11.40 -6.55 10.23
CA PHE A 86 -11.37 -6.26 8.80
C PHE A 86 -11.72 -4.80 8.48
N PHE A 87 -12.87 -4.31 8.97
CA PHE A 87 -13.29 -2.94 8.69
C PHE A 87 -12.32 -1.93 9.30
N ALA A 88 -11.85 -2.17 10.52
CA ALA A 88 -10.93 -1.25 11.16
C ALA A 88 -9.56 -1.21 10.43
N PHE A 89 -9.06 -2.36 9.95
CA PHE A 89 -7.93 -2.43 9.02
C PHE A 89 -8.19 -1.65 7.72
N LEU A 90 -9.33 -1.87 7.08
CA LEU A 90 -9.68 -1.22 5.82
C LEU A 90 -9.78 0.30 5.98
N ASN A 91 -10.33 0.75 7.11
CA ASN A 91 -10.39 2.17 7.46
C ASN A 91 -9.00 2.79 7.54
N GLN A 92 -8.08 2.14 8.25
CA GLN A 92 -6.70 2.62 8.34
C GLN A 92 -5.98 2.58 6.99
N LEU A 93 -6.20 1.54 6.19
CA LEU A 93 -5.59 1.42 4.87
C LEU A 93 -6.03 2.54 3.93
N MET A 94 -7.33 2.89 3.94
CA MET A 94 -7.90 3.88 3.03
C MET A 94 -7.74 5.33 3.50
N PHE A 95 -7.89 5.58 4.81
CA PHE A 95 -8.05 6.94 5.35
C PHE A 95 -6.84 7.45 6.14
N ASP A 96 -5.76 6.68 6.24
CA ASP A 96 -4.48 7.25 6.65
C ASP A 96 -3.99 8.29 5.63
N ARG A 97 -3.72 9.49 6.12
CA ARG A 97 -3.38 10.65 5.28
C ARG A 97 -2.11 10.44 4.46
N GLU A 98 -1.07 9.85 5.05
CA GLU A 98 0.20 9.64 4.36
C GLU A 98 0.05 8.57 3.27
N ARG A 99 -0.70 7.50 3.54
CA ARG A 99 -1.01 6.44 2.58
C ARG A 99 -1.86 6.92 1.42
N ALA A 100 -2.95 7.63 1.71
CA ALA A 100 -3.82 8.18 0.68
C ALA A 100 -3.03 9.14 -0.24
N ARG A 101 -2.25 10.05 0.36
CA ARG A 101 -1.38 10.96 -0.40
C ARG A 101 -0.40 10.17 -1.28
N PHE A 102 0.29 9.19 -0.72
CA PHE A 102 1.23 8.34 -1.46
C PHE A 102 0.57 7.65 -2.67
N PHE A 103 -0.60 7.06 -2.46
CA PHE A 103 -1.33 6.36 -3.51
C PHE A 103 -1.70 7.29 -4.67
N PHE A 104 -2.31 8.44 -4.37
CA PHE A 104 -2.74 9.37 -5.42
C PHE A 104 -1.59 10.05 -6.16
N THR A 105 -0.52 10.47 -5.46
CA THR A 105 0.64 11.04 -6.15
C THR A 105 1.30 10.00 -7.05
N THR A 106 1.42 8.75 -6.56
CA THR A 106 1.99 7.66 -7.34
C THR A 106 1.19 7.40 -8.63
N ILE A 107 -0.15 7.35 -8.57
CA ILE A 107 -0.99 7.16 -9.76
C ILE A 107 -0.71 8.22 -10.82
N LEU A 108 -0.71 9.50 -10.42
CA LEU A 108 -0.50 10.63 -11.33
C LEU A 108 0.92 10.61 -11.92
N GLU A 109 1.90 10.22 -11.13
CA GLU A 109 3.30 10.21 -11.55
C GLU A 109 3.64 9.04 -12.47
N VAL A 110 2.94 7.91 -12.35
CA VAL A 110 3.23 6.70 -13.14
C VAL A 110 2.23 6.43 -14.27
N SER A 111 1.22 7.28 -14.47
CA SER A 111 0.18 7.09 -15.48
C SER A 111 0.74 6.97 -16.90
N GLU A 112 1.83 7.69 -17.18
CA GLU A 112 2.50 7.74 -18.48
C GLU A 112 3.53 6.60 -18.69
N GLU A 113 3.79 5.77 -17.68
CA GLU A 113 4.75 4.65 -17.76
C GLU A 113 4.01 3.30 -17.82
N PRO A 114 3.85 2.66 -19.00
CA PRO A 114 2.98 1.47 -19.14
C PRO A 114 3.30 0.32 -18.17
N ALA A 115 4.58 0.08 -17.91
CA ALA A 115 5.03 -0.95 -16.97
C ALA A 115 4.60 -0.64 -15.52
N LEU A 116 4.71 0.61 -15.08
CA LEU A 116 4.31 1.03 -13.74
C LEU A 116 2.80 1.17 -13.60
N ARG A 117 2.12 1.69 -14.62
CA ARG A 117 0.65 1.71 -14.69
C ARG A 117 0.05 0.31 -14.49
N SER A 118 0.68 -0.71 -15.07
CA SER A 118 0.25 -2.11 -14.90
C SER A 118 0.42 -2.61 -13.46
N VAL A 119 1.50 -2.21 -12.79
CA VAL A 119 1.75 -2.53 -11.37
C VAL A 119 0.70 -1.87 -10.46
N VAL A 120 0.42 -0.58 -10.66
CA VAL A 120 -0.58 0.13 -9.85
C VAL A 120 -1.99 -0.41 -10.08
N ALA A 121 -2.33 -0.72 -11.33
CA ALA A 121 -3.62 -1.33 -11.66
C ALA A 121 -3.76 -2.71 -11.01
N GLU A 122 -2.69 -3.51 -10.98
CA GLU A 122 -2.69 -4.82 -10.34
C GLU A 122 -2.84 -4.71 -8.82
N HIS A 123 -2.15 -3.76 -8.20
CA HIS A 123 -2.32 -3.44 -6.79
C HIS A 123 -3.77 -3.00 -6.47
N ALA A 124 -4.37 -2.18 -7.32
CA ALA A 124 -5.75 -1.75 -7.14
C ALA A 124 -6.75 -2.93 -7.22
N ARG A 125 -6.49 -3.90 -8.11
CA ARG A 125 -7.28 -5.13 -8.26
C ARG A 125 -7.02 -6.16 -7.15
N SER A 126 -5.79 -6.28 -6.65
CA SER A 126 -5.46 -7.25 -5.60
C SER A 126 -6.20 -6.92 -4.31
N LEU A 127 -6.34 -5.65 -3.99
CA LEU A 127 -7.14 -5.20 -2.86
C LEU A 127 -8.62 -5.58 -2.98
N ALA A 128 -9.25 -5.38 -4.15
CA ALA A 128 -10.64 -5.79 -4.34
C ALA A 128 -10.81 -7.32 -4.16
N ARG A 129 -9.88 -8.11 -4.71
CA ARG A 129 -9.85 -9.57 -4.53
C ARG A 129 -9.66 -9.99 -3.07
N PHE A 130 -8.84 -9.26 -2.31
CA PHE A 130 -8.64 -9.48 -0.88
C PHE A 130 -9.90 -9.17 -0.08
N VAL A 131 -10.64 -8.13 -0.47
CA VAL A 131 -11.84 -7.67 0.24
C VAL A 131 -13.07 -8.54 -0.06
N ALA A 132 -13.18 -9.10 -1.26
CA ALA A 132 -14.38 -9.81 -1.70
C ALA A 132 -14.83 -10.98 -0.79
N PRO A 133 -13.93 -11.86 -0.28
CA PRO A 133 -14.31 -12.94 0.62
C PRO A 133 -14.99 -12.46 1.91
N HIS A 134 -14.65 -11.28 2.44
CA HIS A 134 -15.28 -10.73 3.64
C HIS A 134 -16.76 -10.39 3.45
N PHE A 135 -17.21 -10.26 2.19
CA PHE A 135 -18.60 -10.04 1.82
C PHE A 135 -19.26 -11.29 1.20
N GLY A 136 -18.59 -12.45 1.22
CA GLY A 136 -19.06 -13.67 0.56
C GLY A 136 -19.14 -13.53 -0.96
N ARG A 137 -18.34 -12.64 -1.56
CA ARG A 137 -18.33 -12.34 -3.00
C ARG A 137 -17.15 -13.00 -3.71
N GLN A 138 -17.28 -13.14 -5.03
CA GLN A 138 -16.19 -13.60 -5.88
C GLN A 138 -15.13 -12.51 -6.04
N ALA A 139 -13.89 -12.92 -6.33
CA ALA A 139 -12.72 -12.03 -6.33
C ALA A 139 -12.83 -10.88 -7.37
N ASP A 140 -13.59 -11.07 -8.43
CA ASP A 140 -13.87 -10.13 -9.52
C ASP A 140 -15.27 -9.48 -9.42
N ASP A 141 -15.93 -9.57 -8.27
CA ASP A 141 -17.26 -8.99 -8.06
C ASP A 141 -17.25 -7.46 -8.28
N PRO A 142 -18.07 -6.92 -9.21
CA PRO A 142 -18.07 -5.50 -9.54
C PRO A 142 -18.56 -4.62 -8.38
N GLY A 143 -19.42 -5.14 -7.49
CA GLY A 143 -19.87 -4.43 -6.30
C GLY A 143 -18.73 -4.16 -5.32
N VAL A 144 -17.82 -5.13 -5.17
CA VAL A 144 -16.61 -4.97 -4.36
C VAL A 144 -15.66 -3.97 -4.99
N ALA A 145 -15.47 -4.00 -6.31
CA ALA A 145 -14.67 -3.01 -7.01
C ALA A 145 -15.22 -1.58 -6.82
N LEU A 146 -16.54 -1.40 -6.98
CA LEU A 146 -17.23 -0.13 -6.75
C LEU A 146 -17.07 0.38 -5.31
N PHE A 147 -17.14 -0.53 -4.33
CA PHE A 147 -16.92 -0.17 -2.93
C PHE A 147 -15.51 0.39 -2.70
N ILE A 148 -14.48 -0.27 -3.24
CA ILE A 148 -13.10 0.19 -3.10
C ILE A 148 -12.87 1.51 -3.83
N ASP A 149 -13.46 1.71 -5.00
CA ASP A 149 -13.37 2.97 -5.74
C ASP A 149 -14.09 4.12 -5.01
N LEU A 150 -15.23 3.84 -4.38
CA LEU A 150 -15.92 4.79 -3.52
C LEU A 150 -15.09 5.16 -2.28
N LEU A 151 -14.44 4.18 -1.64
CA LEU A 151 -13.50 4.44 -0.53
C LEU A 151 -12.33 5.32 -0.97
N ARG A 152 -11.75 5.08 -2.16
CA ARG A 152 -10.71 5.95 -2.74
C ARG A 152 -11.23 7.36 -2.98
N GLY A 153 -12.42 7.52 -3.55
CA GLY A 153 -13.04 8.84 -3.72
C GLY A 153 -13.26 9.57 -2.39
N MET A 154 -13.67 8.85 -1.35
CA MET A 154 -13.80 9.40 0.00
C MET A 154 -12.45 9.75 0.63
N ALA A 155 -11.41 8.93 0.42
CA ALA A 155 -10.06 9.23 0.88
C ALA A 155 -9.47 10.48 0.19
N LEU A 156 -9.69 10.63 -1.12
CA LEU A 156 -9.32 11.85 -1.85
C LEU A 156 -10.02 13.09 -1.28
N ARG A 157 -11.33 12.99 -1.02
CA ARG A 157 -12.10 14.08 -0.39
C ARG A 157 -11.60 14.40 1.02
N ALA A 158 -11.24 13.40 1.83
CA ALA A 158 -10.66 13.63 3.15
C ALA A 158 -9.30 14.37 3.09
N LEU A 159 -8.54 14.25 2.00
CA LEU A 159 -7.34 15.07 1.78
C LEU A 159 -7.67 16.54 1.48
N LEU A 160 -8.83 16.81 0.87
CA LEU A 160 -9.31 18.16 0.54
C LEU A 160 -10.05 18.81 1.73
N GLU A 161 -10.74 18.01 2.53
CA GLU A 161 -11.60 18.41 3.64
C GLU A 161 -11.13 17.74 4.95
N PRO A 162 -9.97 18.14 5.52
CA PRO A 162 -9.34 17.42 6.63
C PRO A 162 -10.16 17.46 7.94
N GLU A 163 -11.04 18.45 8.09
CA GLU A 163 -11.90 18.60 9.26
C GLU A 163 -13.24 17.86 9.13
N ALA A 164 -13.54 17.31 7.94
CA ALA A 164 -14.76 16.56 7.73
C ALA A 164 -14.70 15.20 8.46
N PRO A 165 -15.82 14.74 9.04
CA PRO A 165 -15.85 13.43 9.69
C PRO A 165 -15.60 12.33 8.66
N LEU A 166 -14.79 11.34 9.03
CA LEU A 166 -14.57 10.15 8.21
C LEU A 166 -15.87 9.35 8.05
N PRO A 167 -16.10 8.73 6.88
CA PRO A 167 -17.31 7.96 6.62
C PRO A 167 -17.35 6.68 7.46
N ASP A 168 -18.57 6.28 7.83
CA ASP A 168 -18.83 4.95 8.39
C ASP A 168 -18.79 3.91 7.25
N ILE A 169 -17.64 3.26 7.09
CA ILE A 169 -17.40 2.35 5.96
C ILE A 169 -18.31 1.11 5.99
N VAL A 170 -18.85 0.73 7.15
CA VAL A 170 -19.80 -0.38 7.28
C VAL A 170 -21.13 0.02 6.65
N LYS A 171 -21.59 1.24 6.91
CA LYS A 171 -22.79 1.80 6.26
C LYS A 171 -22.58 1.99 4.76
N VAL A 172 -21.39 2.42 4.35
CA VAL A 172 -21.04 2.53 2.92
C VAL A 172 -21.14 1.18 2.23
N ALA A 173 -20.56 0.12 2.81
CA ALA A 173 -20.65 -1.23 2.28
C ALA A 173 -22.11 -1.71 2.20
N ALA A 174 -22.89 -1.50 3.27
CA ALA A 174 -24.30 -1.88 3.31
C ALA A 174 -25.13 -1.15 2.24
N ALA A 175 -24.85 0.13 1.96
CA ALA A 175 -25.52 0.89 0.90
C ALA A 175 -25.26 0.33 -0.52
N LEU A 176 -24.19 -0.43 -0.70
CA LEU A 176 -23.87 -1.15 -1.95
C LEU A 176 -24.35 -2.61 -1.94
N GLY A 177 -25.11 -3.04 -0.93
CA GLY A 177 -25.54 -4.43 -0.79
C GLY A 177 -24.40 -5.39 -0.40
N LEU A 178 -23.32 -4.85 0.16
CA LEU A 178 -22.20 -5.61 0.70
C LEU A 178 -22.40 -5.77 2.20
N HIS A 179 -22.87 -6.95 2.59
CA HIS A 179 -23.01 -7.35 3.97
C HIS A 179 -21.89 -8.34 4.29
N ALA A 180 -21.32 -8.23 5.50
CA ALA A 180 -20.31 -9.17 5.94
C ALA A 180 -20.86 -10.60 5.82
N ALA A 181 -20.03 -11.53 5.34
CA ALA A 181 -20.40 -12.93 5.30
C ALA A 181 -20.79 -13.36 6.73
N ALA A 182 -21.92 -14.06 6.87
CA ALA A 182 -22.23 -14.72 8.13
C ALA A 182 -21.08 -15.72 8.41
N GLY A 183 -20.35 -15.48 9.49
CA GLY A 183 -19.28 -16.38 9.95
C GLY A 183 -19.79 -17.75 10.34
#